data_AF-A0A9D7P2L0-F1
#
_entry.id   AF-A0A9D7P2L0-F1
#
_cell.length_a   1.000
_cell.length_b   1.000
_cell.length_c   1.000
_cell.angle_alpha   90.00
_cell.angle_beta   90.00
_cell.angle_gamma   90.00
#
_symmetry.space_group_name_H-M   'P 1'
#
loop_
_entity.id
_entity.type
_entity.pdbx_description
1 polymer ?
#
loop_
_entity_poly.entity_id
_entity_poly.type
_entity_poly.pdbx_seq_one_letter_code
_entity_poly.pdbx_strand_id
1 'polypeptide(L)'
;MKHWFWNLLISVDQLCNVMFGPLLNALLRPKLARFGDPDESLSSVFGKGVRNGDCRLCRPICRLLNRLDPGHCQTSIEDDEGRSTIGVLH
;
A
#
# COMPACT_ATOMS: atom_id res chain seq x y z
N MET A 1 19.12 -1.60 -12.05
CA MET A 1 18.27 -2.69 -12.55
C MET A 1 17.50 -2.19 -13.77
N LYS A 2 17.01 -3.08 -14.65
CA LYS A 2 16.29 -2.66 -15.86
C LYS A 2 14.90 -2.12 -15.47
N HIS A 3 14.49 -1.00 -16.08
CA HIS A 3 13.26 -0.27 -15.74
C HIS A 3 12.00 -1.14 -15.77
N TRP A 4 11.90 -2.07 -16.72
CA TRP A 4 10.74 -2.96 -16.85
C TRP A 4 10.56 -3.89 -15.63
N PHE A 5 11.65 -4.30 -14.98
CA PHE A 5 11.59 -5.18 -13.83
C PHE A 5 10.96 -4.48 -12.63
N TRP A 6 11.29 -3.20 -12.43
CA TRP A 6 10.67 -2.38 -11.39
C TRP A 6 9.18 -2.15 -11.66
N ASN A 7 8.81 -1.83 -12.90
CA ASN A 7 7.40 -1.69 -13.26
C ASN A 7 6.60 -2.97 -12.97
N LEU A 8 7.19 -4.15 -13.24
CA LEU A 8 6.55 -5.42 -12.95
C LEU A 8 6.28 -5.60 -11.46
N LEU A 9 7.23 -5.24 -10.60
CA LEU A 9 7.05 -5.32 -9.14
C LEU A 9 5.96 -4.36 -8.65
N ILE A 10 5.93 -3.12 -9.16
CA ILE A 10 4.91 -2.13 -8.82
C ILE A 10 3.52 -2.62 -9.24
N SER A 11 3.38 -3.14 -10.46
CA SER A 11 2.09 -3.67 -10.93
C SER A 11 1.61 -4.86 -10.11
N VAL A 12 2.52 -5.71 -9.61
CA VAL A 12 2.15 -6.80 -8.69
C VAL A 12 1.69 -6.26 -7.34
N ASP A 13 2.31 -5.19 -6.84
CA ASP A 13 1.94 -4.57 -5.56
C ASP A 13 0.55 -3.90 -5.64
N GLN A 14 0.29 -3.14 -6.72
CA GLN A 14 -1.03 -2.56 -7.02
C GLN A 14 -2.09 -3.64 -7.22
N LEU A 15 -1.78 -4.71 -7.95
CA LEU A 15 -2.69 -5.85 -8.12
C LEU A 15 -3.05 -6.48 -6.77
N CYS A 16 -2.07 -6.67 -5.89
CA CYS A 16 -2.31 -7.18 -4.54
C CYS A 16 -3.19 -6.22 -3.73
N ASN A 17 -3.01 -4.90 -3.85
CA ASN A 17 -3.85 -3.90 -3.18
C ASN A 17 -5.32 -4.07 -3.56
N VAL A 18 -5.60 -4.17 -4.86
CA VAL A 18 -6.97 -4.37 -5.38
C VAL A 18 -7.54 -5.72 -4.95
N MET A 19 -6.81 -6.81 -5.20
CA MET A 19 -7.28 -8.17 -4.95
C MET A 19 -7.58 -8.44 -3.46
N PHE A 20 -6.69 -7.98 -2.57
CA PHE A 20 -6.80 -8.24 -1.14
C PHE A 20 -7.42 -7.08 -0.36
N GLY A 21 -7.73 -5.97 -1.02
CA GLY A 21 -8.23 -4.75 -0.38
C GLY A 21 -9.43 -4.98 0.56
N PRO A 22 -10.51 -5.66 0.13
CA PRO A 22 -11.64 -5.97 1.01
C PRO A 22 -11.24 -6.78 2.25
N LEU A 23 -10.38 -7.79 2.08
CA LEU A 23 -9.91 -8.64 3.18
C LEU A 23 -9.02 -7.85 4.16
N LEU A 24 -8.08 -7.06 3.64
CA LEU A 24 -7.15 -6.26 4.44
C LEU A 24 -7.86 -5.13 5.18
N ASN A 25 -8.84 -4.48 4.54
CA ASN A 25 -9.70 -3.49 5.20
C ASN A 25 -10.51 -4.13 6.35
N ALA A 26 -11.03 -5.35 6.16
CA ALA A 26 -11.77 -6.06 7.21
C ALA A 26 -10.87 -6.51 8.37
N LEU A 27 -9.66 -6.99 8.06
CA LEU A 27 -8.72 -7.56 9.02
C LEU A 27 -7.97 -6.47 9.81
N LEU A 28 -7.44 -5.47 9.11
CA LEU A 28 -6.54 -4.46 9.68
C LEU A 28 -7.29 -3.21 10.16
N ARG A 29 -8.51 -2.99 9.65
CA ARG A 29 -9.41 -1.87 9.98
C ARG A 29 -8.67 -0.52 10.07
N PRO A 30 -7.90 -0.13 9.03
CA PRO A 30 -7.25 1.18 9.03
C PRO A 30 -8.31 2.28 9.01
N LYS A 31 -8.04 3.41 9.68
CA LYS A 31 -8.96 4.55 9.78
C LYS A 31 -8.69 5.62 8.72
N LEU A 32 -7.43 5.78 8.30
CA LEU A 32 -6.98 6.88 7.45
C LEU A 32 -6.56 6.41 6.04
N ALA A 33 -5.89 5.27 5.91
CA ALA A 33 -5.44 4.75 4.61
C ALA A 33 -6.14 3.42 4.30
N ARG A 34 -6.99 3.38 3.27
CA ARG A 34 -7.75 2.19 2.89
C ARG A 34 -7.05 1.44 1.76
N PHE A 35 -7.20 0.12 1.77
CA PHE A 35 -6.71 -0.74 0.69
C PHE A 35 -7.73 -0.81 -0.45
N GLY A 36 -7.27 -1.08 -1.67
CA GLY A 36 -8.11 -1.40 -2.82
C GLY A 36 -8.12 -0.39 -3.96
N ASP A 37 -7.37 0.70 -3.85
CA ASP A 37 -7.18 1.66 -4.94
C ASP A 37 -6.24 1.04 -6.01
N PRO A 38 -6.67 0.97 -7.29
CA PRO A 38 -5.89 0.34 -8.36
C PRO A 38 -4.60 1.07 -8.70
N ASP A 39 -4.53 2.38 -8.47
CA ASP A 39 -3.34 3.18 -8.74
C ASP A 39 -2.43 3.27 -7.52
N GLU A 40 -2.92 2.84 -6.33
CA GLU A 40 -2.12 2.79 -5.10
C GLU A 40 -1.49 1.42 -4.85
N SER A 41 -0.20 1.42 -4.54
CA SER A 41 0.51 0.22 -4.10
C SER A 41 0.14 -0.20 -2.67
N LEU A 42 0.14 -1.50 -2.39
CA LEU A 42 -0.19 -1.99 -1.04
C LEU A 42 0.91 -1.64 -0.03
N SER A 43 2.17 -1.51 -0.47
CA SER A 43 3.25 -0.93 0.33
C SER A 43 3.03 0.55 0.67
N SER A 44 2.46 1.37 -0.22
CA SER A 44 2.04 2.76 0.06
C SER A 44 1.01 2.83 1.19
N VAL A 45 -0.07 2.04 1.10
CA VAL A 45 -1.14 2.02 2.12
C VAL A 45 -0.58 1.63 3.50
N PHE A 46 0.29 0.61 3.54
CA PHE A 46 0.98 0.24 4.77
C PHE A 46 1.91 1.34 5.29
N GLY A 47 2.65 1.99 4.40
CA GLY A 47 3.50 3.15 4.71
C GLY A 47 2.71 4.28 5.37
N LYS A 48 1.58 4.69 4.76
CA LYS A 48 0.65 5.69 5.31
C LYS A 48 0.10 5.27 6.67
N GLY A 49 -0.32 4.00 6.80
CA GLY A 49 -0.82 3.45 8.06
C GLY A 49 0.22 3.46 9.20
N VAL A 50 1.49 3.20 8.89
CA VAL A 50 2.60 3.28 9.85
C VAL A 50 2.93 4.74 10.17
N ARG A 51 3.05 5.60 9.16
CA ARG A 51 3.37 7.03 9.28
C ARG A 51 2.35 7.78 10.15
N ASN A 52 1.06 7.49 9.94
CA ASN A 52 -0.03 8.15 10.66
C ASN A 52 -0.34 7.48 12.02
N GLY A 53 0.37 6.40 12.38
CA GLY A 53 0.11 5.66 13.62
C GLY A 53 -1.23 4.92 13.64
N ASP A 54 -1.85 4.74 12.47
CA ASP A 54 -3.21 4.25 12.29
C ASP A 54 -3.28 2.72 12.24
N CYS A 55 -2.24 2.07 11.74
CA CYS A 55 -2.19 0.63 11.59
C CYS A 55 -1.00 0.00 12.34
N ARG A 56 -1.26 -0.52 13.55
CA ARG A 56 -0.24 -1.20 14.36
C ARG A 56 0.26 -2.50 13.72
N LEU A 57 -0.64 -3.22 13.05
CA LEU A 57 -0.34 -4.47 12.34
C LEU A 57 0.43 -4.26 11.03
N CYS A 58 0.47 -3.04 10.50
CA CYS A 58 1.24 -2.71 9.30
C CYS A 58 2.75 -2.59 9.62
N ARG A 59 3.13 -2.26 10.86
CA ARG A 59 4.54 -2.19 11.29
C ARG A 59 5.35 -3.48 11.12
N PRO A 60 4.89 -4.67 11.55
CA PRO A 60 5.63 -5.91 11.31
C PRO A 60 5.77 -6.21 9.81
N ILE A 61 4.76 -5.91 8.98
CA ILE A 61 4.81 -6.10 7.53
C ILE A 61 5.86 -5.18 6.91
N CYS A 62 5.84 -3.89 7.24
CA CYS A 62 6.86 -2.96 6.77
C CYS A 62 8.26 -3.30 7.27
N ARG A 63 8.40 -3.87 8.48
CA ARG A 63 9.71 -4.38 8.95
C ARG A 63 10.19 -5.58 8.14
N LEU A 64 9.28 -6.47 7.71
CA LEU A 64 9.63 -7.60 6.85
C LEU A 64 10.08 -7.10 5.47
N LEU A 65 9.32 -6.18 4.86
CA LEU A 65 9.66 -5.59 3.56
C LEU A 65 10.96 -4.78 3.62
N ASN A 66 11.20 -4.05 4.70
CA ASN A 66 12.44 -3.30 4.92
C ASN A 66 13.70 -4.19 5.01
N ARG A 67 13.56 -5.50 5.26
CA ARG A 67 14.69 -6.44 5.19
C ARG A 67 15.06 -6.81 3.76
N LEU A 68 14.10 -6.76 2.84
CA LEU A 68 14.31 -7.01 1.42
C LEU A 68 14.81 -5.75 0.71
N ASP A 69 14.22 -4.61 1.05
CA ASP A 69 14.53 -3.30 0.48
C ASP A 69 14.51 -2.22 1.58
N PRO A 70 15.67 -1.67 2.00
CA PRO A 70 15.73 -0.73 3.11
C PRO A 70 14.84 0.50 2.93
N GLY A 71 13.84 0.65 3.80
CA GLY A 71 12.93 1.79 3.76
C GLY A 71 11.74 1.64 2.80
N HIS A 72 11.52 0.44 2.24
CA HIS A 72 10.49 0.12 1.26
C HIS A 72 9.14 0.82 1.52
N CYS A 73 8.50 0.60 2.67
CA CYS A 73 7.20 1.22 2.96
C CYS A 73 7.24 2.75 3.06
N GLN A 74 8.37 3.35 3.44
CA GLN A 74 8.49 4.81 3.53
C GLN A 74 8.69 5.43 2.15
N THR A 75 9.47 4.77 1.30
CA THR A 75 9.76 5.25 -0.06
C THR A 75 8.61 4.98 -1.02
N SER A 76 7.79 3.96 -0.77
CA SER A 76 6.60 3.64 -1.56
C SER A 76 5.39 4.50 -1.22
N ILE A 77 5.46 5.49 -0.33
CA ILE A 77 4.29 6.31 -0.01
C ILE A 77 3.92 7.20 -1.21
N GLU A 78 2.75 6.95 -1.76
CA GLU A 78 2.14 7.71 -2.85
C GLU A 78 1.13 8.70 -2.24
N ASP A 79 1.60 9.88 -1.81
CA ASP A 79 0.80 10.84 -1.04
C ASP A 79 -0.46 11.36 -1.77
N ASP A 80 -0.50 11.23 -3.08
CA ASP A 80 -1.59 11.67 -3.94
C ASP A 80 -2.72 10.66 -4.12
N GLU A 81 -2.44 9.36 -3.94
CA GLU A 81 -3.36 8.23 -4.15
C GLU A 81 -4.17 7.84 -2.89
N GLY A 82 -5.18 6.98 -3.04
CA GLY A 82 -5.93 6.39 -1.91
C GLY A 82 -6.88 7.35 -1.19
N ARG A 83 -7.02 8.58 -1.70
CA ARG A 83 -8.03 9.54 -1.26
C ARG A 83 -9.35 9.15 -1.89
N SER A 84 -10.01 8.14 -1.35
CA SER A 84 -11.36 7.79 -1.79
C SER A 84 -12.34 8.93 -1.52
N THR A 85 -12.50 9.83 -2.49
CA THR A 85 -13.82 10.35 -2.85
C THR A 85 -14.68 9.18 -3.30
N ILE A 86 -15.89 9.13 -2.75
CA ILE A 86 -16.96 8.27 -3.22
C ILE A 86 -17.25 8.64 -4.69
N GLY A 87 -17.15 7.68 -5.62
CA GLY A 87 -17.40 7.83 -7.07
C GLY A 87 -16.17 8.38 -7.81
N VAL A 88 -15.70 7.79 -8.91
CA VAL A 88 -16.41 7.68 -10.20
C VAL A 88 -15.72 6.58 -11.04
N LEU A 89 -16.54 5.79 -11.73
CA LEU A 89 -16.16 4.93 -12.86
C LEU A 89 -15.34 5.74 -13.88
N HIS A 90 -14.17 5.24 -14.27
CA HIS A 90 -13.55 5.60 -15.55
C HIS A 90 -13.43 4.35 -16.41
#